data_AF-A0AAJ1MM46-F1
#
_entry.id   AF-A0AAJ1MM46-F1
#
_cell.length_a   1.000
_cell.length_b   1.000
_cell.length_c   1.000
_cell.angle_alpha   90.00
_cell.angle_beta   90.00
_cell.angle_gamma   90.00
#
_symmetry.space_group_name_H-M   'P 1'
#
loop_
_entity.id
_entity.type
_entity.pdbx_description
1 polymer ?
#
loop_
_entity_poly.entity_id
_entity_poly.type
_entity_poly.pdbx_seq_one_letter_code
_entity_poly.pdbx_strand_id
1 'polypeptide(L)'
;MIKNTFVRSLLLAGIIIALLAGCAGTQGAVEKNVDTVQVLQPKTGSYSGYGWGIVELAKSGNCYTGTYTDTWASGKGTIELRYKDGSWEGSWREPAIDREGTLYDIKISQDGERITGLHDVTKDGGKGSFADLEFIWEFDS
;
A
#
# COMPACT_ATOMS: atom_id res chain seq x y z
N MET A 1 -12.27 -45.41 8.59
CA MET A 1 -12.64 -45.06 7.20
C MET A 1 -12.18 -43.63 6.97
N ILE A 2 -11.04 -43.44 6.31
CA ILE A 2 -10.38 -42.14 6.13
C ILE A 2 -10.72 -41.65 4.72
N LYS A 3 -11.33 -40.46 4.60
CA LYS A 3 -11.47 -39.76 3.32
C LYS A 3 -10.67 -38.46 3.39
N ASN A 4 -9.45 -38.55 2.88
CA ASN A 4 -8.63 -37.42 2.47
C ASN A 4 -9.03 -37.09 1.03
N THR A 5 -9.55 -35.90 0.76
CA THR A 5 -9.55 -35.36 -0.61
C THR A 5 -9.38 -33.85 -0.59
N PHE A 6 -8.22 -33.44 -1.09
CA PHE A 6 -7.84 -32.09 -1.52
C PHE A 6 -8.94 -31.37 -2.31
N VAL A 7 -9.18 -30.10 -2.00
CA VAL A 7 -9.85 -29.14 -2.90
C VAL A 7 -8.86 -27.99 -3.09
N ARG A 8 -7.97 -28.10 -4.08
CA ARG A 8 -8.05 -27.47 -5.42
C ARG A 8 -8.22 -25.95 -5.35
N SER A 9 -7.08 -25.28 -5.54
CA SER A 9 -6.88 -23.90 -5.92
C SER A 9 -7.91 -23.43 -6.95
N LEU A 10 -8.57 -22.31 -6.64
CA LEU A 10 -9.28 -21.51 -7.63
C LEU A 10 -8.54 -20.18 -7.75
N LEU A 11 -7.80 -20.02 -8.85
CA LEU A 11 -7.42 -18.71 -9.36
C LEU A 11 -8.72 -17.91 -9.59
N LEU A 12 -8.88 -16.78 -8.91
CA LEU A 12 -9.76 -15.73 -9.40
C LEU A 12 -8.90 -14.58 -9.93
N ALA A 13 -8.78 -14.54 -11.24
CA ALA A 13 -8.24 -13.42 -11.97
C ALA A 13 -9.23 -12.25 -11.92
N GLY A 14 -8.70 -11.10 -11.49
CA GLY A 14 -8.88 -9.80 -12.14
C GLY A 14 -10.29 -9.23 -12.24
N ILE A 15 -10.55 -8.22 -11.39
CA ILE A 15 -11.08 -6.91 -11.82
C ILE A 15 -10.32 -5.87 -10.96
N ILE A 16 -9.37 -5.17 -11.56
CA ILE A 16 -8.77 -3.95 -10.98
C ILE A 16 -9.60 -2.79 -11.49
N ILE A 17 -10.42 -2.21 -10.60
CA ILE A 17 -11.04 -0.91 -10.86
C ILE A 17 -9.98 0.13 -10.54
N ALA A 18 -9.43 0.74 -11.59
CA ALA A 18 -8.59 1.92 -11.46
C ALA A 18 -9.45 3.10 -10.99
N LEU A 19 -9.44 3.40 -9.68
CA LEU A 19 -9.78 4.74 -9.21
C LEU A 19 -8.50 5.59 -9.24
N LEU A 20 -8.27 6.17 -10.42
CA LEU A 20 -7.35 7.28 -10.62
C LEU A 20 -8.00 8.55 -10.06
N ALA A 21 -7.54 9.00 -8.90
CA ALA A 21 -7.69 10.39 -8.49
C ALA A 21 -6.45 10.81 -7.71
N GLY A 22 -5.70 11.78 -8.26
CA GLY A 22 -4.99 12.74 -7.42
C GLY A 22 -3.47 12.70 -7.33
N CYS A 23 -2.74 12.45 -8.42
CA CYS A 23 -1.34 12.91 -8.54
C CYS A 23 -1.21 13.91 -9.70
N ALA A 24 -1.93 15.03 -9.61
CA ALA A 24 -1.79 16.15 -10.52
C ALA A 24 -0.78 17.15 -9.93
N GLY A 25 0.48 17.06 -10.38
CA GLY A 25 1.51 18.04 -10.06
C GLY A 25 1.34 19.30 -10.90
N THR A 26 1.39 20.45 -10.24
CA THR A 26 1.45 21.79 -10.85
C THR A 26 2.72 21.91 -11.69
N GLN A 27 2.58 22.06 -13.01
CA GLN A 27 3.70 22.26 -13.94
C GLN A 27 4.17 23.72 -13.88
N GLY A 28 5.25 23.96 -13.12
CA GLY A 28 6.12 25.12 -13.36
C GLY A 28 7.00 24.82 -14.58
N ALA A 29 6.99 25.71 -15.56
CA ALA A 29 7.78 25.58 -16.78
C ALA A 29 9.29 25.62 -16.49
N VAL A 30 9.97 24.47 -16.63
CA VAL A 30 11.42 24.36 -16.79
C VAL A 30 11.70 23.33 -17.88
N GLU A 31 12.68 23.65 -18.73
CA GLU A 31 13.09 22.93 -19.95
C GLU A 31 13.29 21.42 -19.82
N LYS A 32 12.92 20.73 -20.92
CA LYS A 32 13.25 19.36 -21.35
C LYS A 32 14.23 18.56 -20.45
N ASN A 33 13.67 17.55 -19.79
CA ASN A 33 14.17 16.18 -19.89
C ASN A 33 12.94 15.27 -19.85
N VAL A 34 12.71 14.47 -20.90
CA VAL A 34 11.63 13.48 -20.88
C VAL A 34 12.13 12.32 -20.03
N ASP A 35 12.08 12.50 -18.72
CA ASP A 35 12.09 11.38 -17.80
C ASP A 35 10.80 10.61 -18.09
N THR A 36 10.91 9.57 -18.90
CA THR A 36 9.89 8.53 -18.98
C THR A 36 9.54 8.15 -17.55
N VAL A 37 8.32 8.48 -17.12
CA VAL A 37 7.74 7.99 -15.87
C VAL A 37 7.68 6.48 -16.00
N GLN A 38 8.75 5.80 -15.57
CA GLN A 38 8.76 4.36 -15.50
C GLN A 38 7.80 3.97 -14.39
N VAL A 39 6.60 3.54 -14.80
CA VAL A 39 5.72 2.78 -13.91
C VAL A 39 6.44 1.44 -13.70
N LEU A 40 7.09 1.30 -12.56
CA LEU A 40 7.67 0.02 -12.18
C LEU A 40 6.51 -0.96 -11.96
N GLN A 41 6.74 -2.22 -12.36
CA GLN A 41 5.76 -3.27 -12.10
C GLN A 41 5.42 -3.30 -10.60
N PRO A 42 4.15 -3.56 -10.24
CA PRO A 42 3.79 -3.74 -8.84
C PRO A 42 4.68 -4.80 -8.19
N LYS A 43 5.29 -4.44 -7.07
CA LYS A 43 5.98 -5.40 -6.19
C LYS A 43 4.96 -5.95 -5.20
N THR A 44 4.99 -7.25 -4.97
CA THR A 44 4.18 -7.92 -3.95
C THR A 44 5.09 -8.34 -2.80
N GLY A 45 4.61 -8.13 -1.58
CA GLY A 45 5.39 -8.36 -0.38
C GLY A 45 4.52 -8.74 0.80
N SER A 46 5.20 -9.20 1.85
CA SER A 46 4.57 -9.49 3.13
C SER A 46 4.80 -8.34 4.11
N TYR A 47 3.88 -8.22 5.04
CA TYR A 47 3.97 -7.30 6.16
C TYR A 47 4.33 -7.99 7.47
N SER A 48 5.07 -7.30 8.33
CA SER A 48 5.08 -7.61 9.77
C SER A 48 4.53 -6.44 10.60
N GLY A 49 3.50 -6.72 11.39
CA GLY A 49 2.78 -5.78 12.28
C GLY A 49 1.29 -6.13 12.42
N TYR A 50 0.54 -5.39 13.23
CA TYR A 50 -0.87 -5.71 13.51
C TYR A 50 -1.80 -5.24 12.39
N GLY A 51 -2.60 -6.14 11.83
CA GLY A 51 -3.75 -5.81 10.98
C GLY A 51 -3.47 -5.65 9.48
N TRP A 52 -2.29 -6.03 8.99
CA TRP A 52 -2.03 -6.11 7.56
C TRP A 52 -1.55 -7.51 7.15
N GLY A 53 -1.86 -7.91 5.93
CA GLY A 53 -1.48 -9.18 5.33
C GLY A 53 -0.55 -8.98 4.14
N ILE A 54 -1.04 -9.30 2.95
CA ILE A 54 -0.28 -9.13 1.69
C ILE A 54 -0.37 -7.68 1.25
N VAL A 55 0.77 -7.09 0.85
CA VAL A 55 0.87 -5.72 0.34
C VAL A 55 1.40 -5.74 -1.08
N GLU A 56 0.72 -5.02 -1.97
CA GLU A 56 1.08 -4.86 -3.38
C GLU A 56 1.25 -3.37 -3.66
N LEU A 57 2.42 -2.92 -4.10
CA LEU A 57 2.69 -1.52 -4.41
C LEU A 57 3.34 -1.36 -5.78
N ALA A 58 2.82 -0.44 -6.58
CA ALA A 58 3.45 0.05 -7.80
C ALA A 58 4.14 1.40 -7.54
N LYS A 59 5.37 1.55 -8.03
CA LYS A 59 6.10 2.83 -7.98
C LYS A 59 5.88 3.63 -9.25
N SER A 60 5.57 4.91 -9.11
CA SER A 60 5.48 5.87 -10.21
C SER A 60 6.09 7.21 -9.77
N GLY A 61 7.32 7.49 -10.23
CA GLY A 61 8.08 8.67 -9.81
C GLY A 61 8.28 8.71 -8.29
N ASN A 62 7.77 9.78 -7.66
CA ASN A 62 7.84 10.04 -6.22
C ASN A 62 6.66 9.45 -5.44
N CYS A 63 5.92 8.50 -6.01
CA CYS A 63 4.74 7.90 -5.39
C CYS A 63 4.81 6.38 -5.40
N TYR A 64 4.25 5.76 -4.37
CA TYR A 64 3.87 4.35 -4.34
C TYR A 64 2.37 4.25 -4.16
N THR A 65 1.70 3.42 -4.95
CA THR A 65 0.25 3.19 -4.83
C THR A 65 -0.05 1.72 -4.94
N GLY A 66 -1.02 1.24 -4.18
CA GLY A 66 -1.51 -0.11 -4.38
C GLY A 66 -2.49 -0.55 -3.32
N THR A 67 -2.46 -1.84 -2.99
CA THR A 67 -3.46 -2.46 -2.12
C THR A 67 -2.83 -3.32 -1.06
N TYR A 68 -3.60 -3.61 -0.02
CA TYR A 68 -3.29 -4.67 0.90
C TYR A 68 -4.53 -5.50 1.21
N THR A 69 -4.31 -6.70 1.73
CA THR A 69 -5.36 -7.52 2.34
C THR A 69 -5.07 -7.57 3.83
N ASP A 70 -6.06 -7.32 4.69
CA ASP A 70 -5.83 -7.40 6.14
C ASP A 70 -5.50 -8.86 6.56
N THR A 71 -4.88 -9.03 7.74
CA THR A 71 -4.48 -10.35 8.24
C THR A 71 -5.67 -11.29 8.51
N TRP A 72 -6.87 -10.74 8.68
CA TRP A 72 -8.11 -11.48 8.94
C TRP A 72 -8.94 -11.72 7.67
N ALA A 73 -8.38 -11.39 6.50
CA ALA A 73 -9.02 -11.37 5.20
C ALA A 73 -10.39 -10.67 5.19
N SER A 74 -10.62 -9.71 6.09
CA SER A 74 -11.91 -9.07 6.28
C SER A 74 -12.19 -7.98 5.23
N GLY A 75 -11.14 -7.51 4.56
CA GLY A 75 -11.24 -6.57 3.44
C GLY A 75 -9.94 -6.35 2.70
N LYS A 76 -10.06 -5.78 1.49
CA LYS A 76 -8.95 -5.16 0.77
C LYS A 76 -8.92 -3.68 1.10
N GLY A 77 -7.75 -3.17 1.44
CA GLY A 77 -7.49 -1.74 1.59
C GLY A 77 -6.60 -1.20 0.48
N THR A 78 -6.55 0.13 0.39
CA THR A 78 -5.68 0.87 -0.53
C THR A 78 -4.57 1.58 0.24
N ILE A 79 -3.40 1.73 -0.38
CA ILE A 79 -2.24 2.47 0.15
C ILE A 79 -1.79 3.50 -0.88
N GLU A 80 -1.45 4.69 -0.41
CA GLU A 80 -0.71 5.71 -1.16
C GLU A 80 0.44 6.23 -0.31
N LEU A 81 1.66 6.25 -0.86
CA LEU A 81 2.82 6.94 -0.31
C LEU A 81 3.29 8.01 -1.30
N ARG A 82 3.74 9.15 -0.80
CA ARG A 82 4.27 10.27 -1.59
C ARG A 82 5.51 10.83 -0.94
N TYR A 83 6.54 11.08 -1.75
CA TYR A 83 7.71 11.84 -1.33
C TYR A 83 7.46 13.32 -1.57
N LYS A 84 7.47 14.10 -0.50
CA LYS A 84 7.18 15.54 -0.52
C LYS A 84 8.01 16.23 0.56
N ASP A 85 8.55 17.40 0.23
CA ASP A 85 9.28 18.27 1.17
C ASP A 85 10.43 17.57 1.93
N GLY A 86 11.08 16.60 1.29
CA GLY A 86 12.24 15.87 1.85
C GLY A 86 11.88 14.65 2.70
N SER A 87 10.60 14.27 2.80
CA SER A 87 10.14 13.11 3.56
C SER A 87 9.09 12.31 2.80
N TRP A 88 8.93 11.03 3.17
CA TRP A 88 7.83 10.21 2.73
C TRP A 88 6.64 10.35 3.68
N GLU A 89 5.46 10.61 3.13
CA GLU A 89 4.17 10.60 3.81
C GLU A 89 3.23 9.59 3.12
N GLY A 90 2.22 9.10 3.83
CA GLY A 90 1.26 8.20 3.20
C GLY A 90 -0.09 8.13 3.88
N SER A 91 -1.00 7.44 3.23
CA SER A 91 -2.34 7.17 3.73
C SER A 91 -2.78 5.77 3.35
N TRP A 92 -3.74 5.25 4.10
CA TRP A 92 -4.37 3.97 3.82
C TRP A 92 -5.85 4.02 4.13
N ARG A 93 -6.61 3.13 3.47
CA ARG A 93 -8.07 3.08 3.62
C ARG A 93 -8.63 1.70 3.38
N GLU A 94 -9.57 1.29 4.21
CA GLU A 94 -10.43 0.10 4.05
C GLU A 94 -11.89 0.53 3.91
N PRO A 95 -12.37 0.66 2.66
CA PRO A 95 -13.72 1.13 2.39
C PRO A 95 -14.80 0.23 3.01
N ALA A 96 -14.52 -1.08 3.12
CA ALA A 96 -15.50 -2.08 3.59
C ALA A 96 -15.93 -1.88 5.05
N ILE A 97 -15.06 -1.28 5.88
CA ILE A 97 -15.31 -1.05 7.31
C ILE A 97 -15.17 0.43 7.70
N ASP A 98 -15.14 1.32 6.70
CA ASP A 98 -14.98 2.77 6.86
C ASP A 98 -13.83 3.16 7.80
N ARG A 99 -12.70 2.47 7.62
CA ARG A 99 -11.47 2.67 8.37
C ARG A 99 -10.41 3.31 7.48
N GLU A 100 -9.71 4.32 7.99
CA GLU A 100 -8.63 4.98 7.26
C GLU A 100 -7.60 5.56 8.22
N GLY A 101 -6.42 5.88 7.69
CA GLY A 101 -5.31 6.31 8.52
C GLY A 101 -4.15 6.93 7.76
N THR A 102 -3.13 7.30 8.52
CA THR A 102 -1.94 8.00 8.04
C THR A 102 -0.72 7.12 8.25
N LEU A 103 0.23 7.21 7.33
CA LEU A 103 1.54 6.56 7.37
C LEU A 103 2.60 7.66 7.45
N TYR A 104 3.54 7.53 8.38
CA TYR A 104 4.57 8.54 8.62
C TYR A 104 5.87 7.89 9.15
N ASP A 105 6.92 8.70 9.31
CA ASP A 105 8.29 8.24 9.60
C ASP A 105 8.79 7.15 8.63
N ILE A 106 8.34 7.25 7.38
CA ILE A 106 8.56 6.24 6.36
C ILE A 106 10.00 6.26 5.88
N LYS A 107 10.64 5.09 5.89
CA LYS A 107 11.97 4.82 5.33
C LYS A 107 11.85 3.75 4.26
N ILE A 108 12.43 4.03 3.09
CA ILE A 108 12.45 3.11 1.95
C ILE A 108 13.90 2.75 1.66
N SER A 109 14.22 1.46 1.58
CA SER A 109 15.53 0.99 1.17
C SER A 109 15.86 1.45 -0.25
N GLN A 110 17.16 1.51 -0.59
CA GLN A 110 17.62 2.03 -1.88
C GLN A 110 17.04 1.24 -3.08
N ASP A 111 16.86 -0.06 -2.93
CA ASP A 111 16.25 -0.98 -3.90
C ASP A 111 14.70 -0.96 -3.89
N GLY A 112 14.10 -0.29 -2.92
CA GLY A 112 12.67 -0.28 -2.68
C GLY A 112 12.07 -1.64 -2.32
N GLU A 113 12.89 -2.60 -1.85
CA GLU A 113 12.46 -3.92 -1.40
C GLU A 113 12.03 -3.94 0.06
N ARG A 114 12.39 -2.90 0.83
CA ARG A 114 11.98 -2.74 2.23
C ARG A 114 11.41 -1.36 2.46
N ILE A 115 10.20 -1.29 3.01
CA ILE A 115 9.57 -0.04 3.45
C ILE A 115 9.19 -0.21 4.92
N THR A 116 9.60 0.74 5.77
CA THR A 116 9.27 0.74 7.19
C THR A 116 8.67 2.07 7.61
N GLY A 117 7.85 2.11 8.64
CA GLY A 117 7.38 3.37 9.23
C GLY A 117 6.43 3.14 10.39
N LEU A 118 5.63 4.17 10.67
CA LEU A 118 4.56 4.16 11.65
C LEU A 118 3.22 4.38 10.97
N HIS A 119 2.16 3.82 11.55
CA HIS A 119 0.79 4.07 11.12
C HIS A 119 -0.11 4.43 12.30
N ASP A 120 -1.06 5.32 12.02
CA ASP A 120 -2.18 5.69 12.91
C ASP A 120 -3.50 5.43 12.18
N VAL A 121 -4.56 5.20 12.95
CA VAL A 121 -5.95 5.10 12.49
C VAL A 121 -6.65 6.43 12.76
N THR A 122 -6.85 7.23 11.72
CA THR A 122 -7.50 8.55 11.82
C THR A 122 -9.03 8.45 11.80
N LYS A 123 -9.57 7.35 11.27
CA LYS A 123 -10.99 7.03 11.28
C LYS A 123 -11.19 5.52 11.46
N ASP A 124 -12.02 5.11 12.41
CA ASP A 124 -12.34 3.69 12.66
C ASP A 124 -13.82 3.42 12.92
N GLY A 125 -14.71 3.87 12.04
CA GLY A 125 -16.15 3.54 12.15
C GLY A 125 -16.80 3.78 13.53
N GLY A 126 -16.26 4.69 14.36
CA GLY A 126 -16.73 4.99 15.72
C GLY A 126 -16.05 4.25 16.88
N LYS A 127 -14.96 3.49 16.67
CA LYS A 127 -14.31 2.66 17.71
C LYS A 127 -13.05 3.26 18.37
N GLY A 128 -12.67 4.49 18.01
CA GLY A 128 -11.53 5.22 18.59
C GLY A 128 -10.24 5.10 17.77
N SER A 129 -9.27 6.00 18.02
CA SER A 129 -7.94 5.96 17.39
C SER A 129 -7.09 4.89 18.10
N PHE A 130 -6.31 4.15 17.30
CA PHE A 130 -5.30 3.22 17.79
C PHE A 130 -3.93 3.88 17.70
N ALA A 131 -3.08 3.59 18.68
CA ALA A 131 -1.74 4.17 18.81
C ALA A 131 -0.84 3.91 17.58
N ASP A 132 0.25 4.66 17.54
CA ASP A 132 1.36 4.55 16.60
C ASP A 132 1.90 3.11 16.56
N LEU A 133 1.59 2.39 15.47
CA LEU A 133 2.04 1.02 15.27
C LEU A 133 3.13 0.97 14.21
N GLU A 134 4.23 0.29 14.54
CA GLU A 134 5.32 0.03 13.61
C GLU A 134 4.89 -0.92 12.49
N PHE A 135 5.43 -0.63 11.31
CA PHE A 135 5.08 -1.32 10.09
C PHE A 135 6.36 -1.63 9.29
N ILE A 136 6.47 -2.86 8.76
CA ILE A 136 7.57 -3.29 7.88
C ILE A 136 7.01 -4.09 6.71
N TRP A 137 7.17 -3.57 5.49
CA TRP A 137 6.89 -4.26 4.23
C TRP A 137 8.19 -4.77 3.62
N GLU A 138 8.23 -6.07 3.33
CA GLU A 138 9.32 -6.73 2.60
C GLU A 138 8.76 -7.29 1.30
N PHE A 139 9.30 -6.84 0.18
CA PHE A 139 8.87 -7.22 -1.16
C PHE A 139 9.84 -8.25 -1.76
N ASP A 140 9.27 -9.24 -2.45
CA ASP A 140 10.08 -10.20 -3.19
C ASP A 140 10.78 -9.50 -4.38
N SER A 141 12.02 -9.89 -4.65
CA SER A 141 12.86 -9.36 -5.74
C SER A 141 12.61 -10.01 -7.09
#